data_AF-A0AAD6JD83-F1
#
_entry.id   AF-A0AAD6JD83-F1
#
_cell.length_a   1.000
_cell.length_b   1.000
_cell.length_c   1.000
_cell.angle_alpha   90.00
_cell.angle_beta   90.00
_cell.angle_gamma   90.00
#
_symmetry.space_group_name_H-M   'P 1'
#
loop_
_entity.id
_entity.type
_entity.pdbx_description
1 polymer ?
#
loop_
_entity_poly.entity_id
_entity_poly.type
_entity_poly.pdbx_seq_one_letter_code
_entity_poly.pdbx_strand_id
1 'polypeptide(L)'
;MHNLLNCRTVVSQVITGYLPSLILQLFMFFVPPIMLTFSAIQGYISRSQIERSACSKMLWFIIWNVFFANVLSGSALYEVNVFLEPKNIPRVLAEAVPGQASFFISYVVTSGWTKLSSELFRLIPLVCSFWKRLFSRKDGNEFEVPSLPYYNDIPTILFFGLLGITYFFLAPLILPFLLVYFCLGYIIFRNQLLNVYAPKYETNGKFWPIVHNSTVFSLILMHIIAFGIFGLKKLPLASTLLIPLPVLTLIFNAYCQNRFLPLFKAYPTECLVKQDRKEQNEAGMIEFYDKLVTAYQDPALMPVQYARSTDRDTSPLLHSAEV
;
A
#
# COMPACT_ATOMS: atom_id res chain seq x y z
N MET A 1 6.48 -44.28 -30.91
CA MET A 1 7.52 -43.89 -29.93
C MET A 1 7.87 -42.39 -29.96
N HIS A 2 7.70 -41.69 -31.10
CA HIS A 2 8.01 -40.26 -31.24
C HIS A 2 7.11 -39.29 -30.44
N ASN A 3 5.83 -39.63 -30.24
CA ASN A 3 4.87 -38.77 -29.50
C ASN A 3 5.06 -38.77 -27.97
N LEU A 4 5.57 -39.87 -27.39
CA LEU A 4 5.80 -39.98 -25.94
C LEU A 4 7.03 -39.18 -25.49
N LEU A 5 8.08 -39.13 -26.31
CA LEU A 5 9.26 -38.28 -26.07
C LEU A 5 8.92 -36.80 -26.17
N ASN A 6 8.07 -36.40 -27.13
CA ASN A 6 7.65 -35.01 -27.27
C ASN A 6 6.81 -34.54 -26.06
N CYS A 7 5.93 -35.40 -25.54
CA CYS A 7 5.14 -35.08 -24.34
C CYS A 7 6.01 -34.91 -23.09
N ARG A 8 7.02 -35.78 -22.89
CA ARG A 8 7.98 -35.63 -21.77
C ARG A 8 8.81 -34.34 -21.89
N THR A 9 9.19 -33.95 -23.11
CA THR A 9 10.00 -32.75 -23.36
C THR A 9 9.16 -31.47 -23.17
N VAL A 10 7.91 -31.46 -23.62
CA VAL A 10 6.95 -30.36 -23.38
C VAL A 10 6.61 -30.25 -21.89
N VAL A 11 6.33 -31.37 -21.21
CA VAL A 11 6.09 -31.37 -19.75
C VAL A 11 7.33 -30.90 -19.01
N SER A 12 8.53 -31.32 -19.41
CA SER A 12 9.78 -30.83 -18.82
C SER A 12 9.96 -29.33 -19.05
N GLN A 13 9.71 -28.81 -20.25
CA GLN A 13 9.85 -27.37 -20.57
C GLN A 13 8.80 -26.50 -19.86
N VAL A 14 7.57 -26.99 -19.69
CA VAL A 14 6.53 -26.33 -18.90
C VAL A 14 6.91 -26.32 -17.42
N ILE A 15 7.42 -27.43 -16.90
CA ILE A 15 7.85 -27.52 -15.49
C ILE A 15 9.09 -26.67 -15.22
N THR A 16 10.09 -26.63 -16.12
CA THR A 16 11.33 -25.87 -15.88
C THR A 16 11.22 -24.39 -16.21
N GLY A 17 10.34 -23.99 -17.14
CA GLY A 17 10.19 -22.59 -17.56
C GLY A 17 9.01 -21.85 -16.92
N TYR A 18 7.83 -22.48 -16.89
CA TYR A 18 6.60 -21.84 -16.42
C TYR A 18 6.41 -21.96 -14.91
N LEU A 19 6.79 -23.09 -14.31
CA LEU A 19 6.58 -23.34 -12.88
C LEU A 19 7.31 -22.32 -11.99
N PRO A 20 8.60 -21.96 -12.22
CA PRO A 20 9.27 -20.95 -11.39
C PRO A 20 8.61 -19.58 -11.48
N SER A 21 8.15 -19.20 -12.67
CA SER A 21 7.45 -17.93 -12.91
C SER A 21 6.09 -17.89 -12.19
N LEU A 22 5.33 -18.99 -12.24
CA LEU A 22 4.07 -19.14 -11.51
C LEU A 22 4.27 -19.13 -10.00
N ILE A 23 5.29 -19.82 -9.49
CA ILE A 23 5.63 -19.84 -8.06
C ILE A 23 5.97 -18.43 -7.59
N LEU A 24 6.77 -17.68 -8.36
CA LEU A 24 7.15 -16.31 -8.01
C LEU A 24 5.96 -15.36 -8.04
N GLN A 25 5.07 -15.48 -9.04
CA GLN A 25 3.86 -14.68 -9.12
C GLN A 25 2.89 -15.00 -7.96
N LEU A 26 2.74 -16.28 -7.62
CA LEU A 26 1.95 -16.73 -6.48
C LEU A 26 2.55 -16.20 -5.17
N PHE A 27 3.88 -16.27 -5.02
CA PHE A 27 4.57 -15.72 -3.86
C PHE A 27 4.29 -14.23 -3.68
N MET A 28 4.43 -13.43 -4.74
CA MET A 28 4.16 -11.99 -4.71
C MET A 28 2.70 -11.67 -4.38
N PHE A 29 1.74 -12.52 -4.79
CA PHE A 29 0.34 -12.38 -4.42
C PHE A 29 0.10 -12.60 -2.92
N PHE A 30 0.86 -13.50 -2.28
CA PHE A 30 0.75 -13.77 -0.84
C PHE A 30 1.52 -12.79 0.05
N VAL A 31 2.42 -11.97 -0.48
CA VAL A 31 3.19 -11.01 0.33
C VAL A 31 2.30 -10.04 1.12
N PRO A 32 1.34 -9.30 0.51
CA PRO A 32 0.50 -8.36 1.24
C PRO A 32 -0.25 -8.98 2.44
N PRO A 33 -0.97 -10.12 2.31
CA PRO A 33 -1.64 -10.73 3.45
C PRO A 33 -0.66 -11.25 4.51
N ILE A 34 0.50 -11.79 4.12
CA ILE A 34 1.54 -12.21 5.08
C ILE A 34 2.01 -11.00 5.92
N MET A 35 2.30 -9.86 5.30
CA MET A 35 2.71 -8.64 6.01
C MET A 35 1.64 -8.12 6.97
N LEU A 36 0.36 -8.31 6.61
CA LEU A 36 -0.77 -8.00 7.50
C LEU A 36 -0.80 -8.94 8.70
N THR A 37 -0.62 -10.25 8.50
CA THR A 37 -0.57 -11.22 9.60
C THR A 37 0.60 -10.97 10.55
N PHE A 38 1.80 -10.67 10.04
CA PHE A 38 2.94 -10.29 10.87
C PHE A 38 2.67 -9.02 11.66
N SER A 39 1.91 -8.08 11.10
CA SER A 39 1.51 -6.87 11.82
C SER A 39 0.44 -7.13 12.86
N ALA A 40 -0.45 -8.12 12.66
CA ALA A 40 -1.42 -8.54 13.65
C ALA A 40 -0.75 -9.27 14.83
N ILE A 41 0.24 -10.14 14.55
CA ILE A 41 1.01 -10.88 15.57
C ILE A 41 1.80 -9.93 16.50
N GLN A 42 2.15 -8.72 16.03
CA GLN A 42 2.80 -7.71 16.88
C GLN A 42 1.92 -7.20 18.04
N GLY A 43 0.62 -7.51 18.04
CA GLY A 43 -0.26 -7.20 19.17
C GLY A 43 -0.77 -5.76 19.21
N TYR A 44 -0.94 -5.09 18.06
CA TYR A 44 -1.62 -3.80 18.05
C TYR A 44 -3.12 -3.98 18.35
N ILE A 45 -3.66 -3.09 19.19
CA ILE A 45 -5.07 -3.13 19.62
C ILE A 45 -6.00 -2.70 18.49
N SER A 46 -5.61 -1.71 17.69
CA SER A 46 -6.48 -1.13 16.66
C SER A 46 -6.14 -1.62 15.25
N ARG A 47 -7.17 -1.89 14.43
CA ARG A 47 -7.01 -2.28 13.01
C ARG A 47 -6.21 -1.24 12.22
N SER A 48 -6.45 0.04 12.47
CA SER A 48 -5.72 1.13 11.82
C SER A 48 -4.20 1.07 12.06
N GLN A 49 -3.75 0.68 13.26
CA GLN A 49 -2.33 0.53 13.57
C GLN A 49 -1.73 -0.71 12.91
N ILE A 50 -2.48 -1.82 12.86
CA ILE A 50 -2.08 -3.05 12.16
C ILE A 50 -1.82 -2.74 10.69
N GLU A 51 -2.77 -2.10 10.00
CA GLU A 51 -2.63 -1.75 8.58
C GLU A 51 -1.56 -0.70 8.32
N ARG A 52 -1.38 0.27 9.23
CA ARG A 52 -0.28 1.23 9.15
C ARG A 52 1.08 0.54 9.24
N SER A 53 1.22 -0.42 10.15
CA SER A 53 2.45 -1.20 10.30
C SER A 53 2.68 -2.11 9.09
N ALA A 54 1.63 -2.75 8.58
CA ALA A 54 1.69 -3.58 7.37
C ALA A 54 2.08 -2.76 6.14
N CYS A 55 1.51 -1.55 5.99
CA CYS A 55 1.86 -0.59 4.95
C CYS A 55 3.37 -0.27 4.95
N SER A 56 3.94 0.03 6.12
CA SER A 56 5.37 0.32 6.23
C SER A 56 6.24 -0.88 5.89
N LYS A 57 5.86 -2.10 6.31
CA LYS A 57 6.59 -3.33 5.99
C LYS A 57 6.52 -3.65 4.49
N MET A 58 5.34 -3.52 3.90
CA MET A 58 5.11 -3.73 2.47
C MET A 58 5.93 -2.73 1.63
N LEU A 59 6.00 -1.46 2.03
CA LEU A 59 6.83 -0.46 1.37
C LEU A 59 8.30 -0.86 1.34
N TRP A 60 8.88 -1.21 2.49
CA TRP A 60 10.27 -1.66 2.55
C TRP A 60 10.49 -2.96 1.75
N PHE A 61 9.54 -3.89 1.81
CA PHE A 61 9.61 -5.12 1.03
C PHE A 61 9.67 -4.84 -0.47
N ILE A 62 8.79 -4.00 -1.00
CA ILE A 62 8.75 -3.63 -2.42
C ILE A 62 10.06 -2.93 -2.81
N ILE A 63 10.54 -1.98 -2.00
CA ILE A 63 11.79 -1.27 -2.27
C ILE A 63 12.98 -2.24 -2.35
N TRP A 64 13.11 -3.14 -1.38
CA TRP A 64 14.23 -4.10 -1.38
C TRP A 64 14.11 -5.16 -2.48
N ASN A 65 12.93 -5.73 -2.67
CA ASN A 65 12.76 -6.85 -3.62
C ASN A 65 12.58 -6.37 -5.06
N VAL A 66 11.81 -5.31 -5.30
CA VAL A 66 11.51 -4.87 -6.67
C VAL A 66 12.54 -3.88 -7.17
N PHE A 67 13.00 -2.93 -6.35
CA PHE A 67 14.03 -1.99 -6.78
C PHE A 67 15.44 -2.56 -6.60
N PHE A 68 15.89 -2.77 -5.36
CA PHE A 68 17.28 -3.17 -5.12
C PHE A 68 17.60 -4.55 -5.71
N ALA A 69 16.78 -5.59 -5.51
CA ALA A 69 17.13 -6.90 -6.04
C ALA A 69 17.22 -6.94 -7.58
N ASN A 70 16.36 -6.21 -8.31
CA ASN A 70 16.46 -6.13 -9.78
C ASN A 70 17.68 -5.31 -10.24
N VAL A 71 17.92 -4.16 -9.62
CA VAL A 71 19.10 -3.31 -9.91
C VAL A 71 20.39 -4.09 -9.66
N LEU A 72 20.45 -4.77 -8.51
CA LEU A 72 21.62 -5.53 -8.08
C LEU A 72 21.81 -6.81 -8.91
N SER A 73 20.74 -7.54 -9.25
CA SER A 73 20.80 -8.73 -10.11
C SER A 73 21.26 -8.42 -11.54
N GLY A 74 20.86 -7.25 -12.07
CA GLY A 74 21.21 -6.82 -13.42
C GLY A 74 22.62 -6.25 -13.56
N SER A 75 23.25 -5.84 -12.46
CA SER A 75 24.70 -5.67 -12.39
C SER A 75 25.33 -7.01 -12.04
N ALA A 76 26.57 -7.26 -12.46
CA ALA A 76 27.25 -8.55 -12.29
C ALA A 76 27.57 -8.90 -10.82
N LEU A 77 26.57 -8.96 -9.94
CA LEU A 77 26.71 -9.28 -8.52
C LEU A 77 26.71 -10.79 -8.28
N TYR A 78 27.81 -11.39 -8.70
CA TYR A 78 28.46 -12.45 -7.91
C TYR A 78 29.67 -11.95 -7.11
N GLU A 79 29.98 -10.65 -7.14
CA GLU A 79 30.99 -10.09 -6.23
C GLU A 79 30.36 -9.80 -4.86
N VAL A 80 30.24 -10.86 -4.05
CA VAL A 80 29.87 -10.82 -2.62
C VAL A 80 30.75 -9.82 -1.83
N ASN A 81 31.92 -9.47 -2.36
CA ASN A 81 32.84 -8.47 -1.81
C ASN A 81 32.33 -7.02 -1.84
N VAL A 82 31.34 -6.68 -2.65
CA VAL A 82 30.77 -5.31 -2.69
C VAL A 82 30.02 -4.98 -1.40
N PHE A 83 29.37 -5.96 -0.77
CA PHE A 83 28.72 -5.76 0.53
C PHE A 83 29.72 -5.63 1.69
N LEU A 84 30.97 -6.10 1.50
CA LEU A 84 32.04 -6.00 2.48
C LEU A 84 32.71 -4.61 2.46
N GLU A 85 32.61 -3.87 1.35
CA GLU A 85 33.16 -2.51 1.22
C GLU A 85 32.06 -1.46 0.95
N PRO A 86 31.50 -0.81 1.99
CA PRO A 86 30.43 0.17 1.84
C PRO A 86 30.82 1.40 1.00
N LYS A 87 32.12 1.64 0.78
CA LYS A 87 32.63 2.70 -0.11
C LYS A 87 32.25 2.49 -1.58
N ASN A 88 32.01 1.25 -2.01
CA ASN A 88 31.71 0.93 -3.40
C ASN A 88 30.21 0.99 -3.74
N ILE A 89 29.33 1.11 -2.74
CA ILE A 89 27.87 1.11 -2.93
C ILE A 89 27.41 2.19 -3.91
N PRO A 90 27.83 3.47 -3.79
CA PRO A 90 27.39 4.50 -4.74
C PRO A 90 27.87 4.23 -6.17
N ARG A 91 29.07 3.65 -6.32
CA ARG A 91 29.66 3.31 -7.62
C ARG A 91 28.86 2.22 -8.32
N VAL A 92 28.53 1.15 -7.61
CA VAL A 92 27.76 0.03 -8.15
C VAL A 92 26.34 0.49 -8.52
N LEU A 93 25.68 1.25 -7.65
CA LEU A 93 24.36 1.80 -7.95
C LEU A 93 24.36 2.72 -9.17
N ALA A 94 25.43 3.49 -9.38
CA ALA A 94 25.56 4.40 -10.51
C ALA A 94 25.67 3.70 -11.87
N GLU A 95 26.21 2.50 -11.92
CA GLU A 95 26.25 1.67 -13.14
C GLU A 95 24.95 0.86 -13.29
N ALA A 96 24.48 0.29 -12.19
CA ALA A 96 23.35 -0.63 -12.16
C ALA A 96 22.01 0.03 -12.48
N VAL A 97 21.73 1.17 -11.84
CA VAL A 97 20.40 1.81 -11.87
C VAL A 97 20.06 2.27 -13.29
N PRO A 98 20.94 3.00 -14.02
CA PRO A 98 20.65 3.39 -15.40
C PRO A 98 20.46 2.20 -16.34
N GLY A 99 21.22 1.10 -16.14
CA GLY A 99 21.10 -0.12 -16.93
C GLY A 99 19.72 -0.78 -16.86
N GLN A 100 18.99 -0.58 -15.75
CA GLN A 100 17.64 -1.12 -15.54
C GLN A 100 16.50 -0.15 -15.91
N ALA A 101 16.78 1.01 -16.49
CA ALA A 101 15.76 2.01 -16.82
C ALA A 101 14.65 1.46 -17.73
N SER A 102 15.02 0.74 -18.79
CA SER A 102 14.04 0.13 -19.72
C SER A 102 13.13 -0.88 -19.03
N PHE A 103 13.67 -1.68 -18.11
CA PHE A 103 12.89 -2.62 -17.29
C PHE A 103 11.86 -1.87 -16.44
N PHE A 104 12.26 -0.81 -15.73
CA PHE A 104 11.32 -0.08 -14.88
C PHE A 104 10.28 0.71 -15.68
N ILE A 105 10.61 1.22 -16.86
CA ILE A 105 9.62 1.82 -17.77
C ILE A 105 8.58 0.76 -18.17
N SER A 106 9.02 -0.41 -18.62
CA SER A 106 8.11 -1.52 -18.93
C SER A 106 7.32 -1.95 -17.70
N TYR A 107 7.91 -1.98 -16.51
CA TYR A 107 7.23 -2.31 -15.26
C TYR A 107 6.12 -1.31 -14.91
N VAL A 108 6.35 0.00 -15.06
CA VAL A 108 5.33 1.04 -14.84
C VAL A 108 4.14 0.86 -15.79
N VAL A 109 4.41 0.63 -17.08
CA VAL A 109 3.36 0.46 -18.10
C VAL A 109 2.62 -0.85 -17.88
N THR A 110 3.33 -1.96 -17.69
CA THR A 110 2.71 -3.28 -17.55
C THR A 110 2.04 -3.45 -16.19
N SER A 111 2.80 -3.42 -15.09
CA SER A 111 2.25 -3.68 -13.76
C SER A 111 1.42 -2.51 -13.23
N GLY A 112 1.85 -1.27 -13.44
CA GLY A 112 1.18 -0.08 -12.92
C GLY A 112 -0.18 0.13 -13.59
N TRP A 113 -0.22 0.18 -14.92
CA TRP A 113 -1.48 0.41 -15.64
C TRP A 113 -2.41 -0.80 -15.56
N THR A 114 -1.88 -2.03 -15.57
CA THR A 114 -2.71 -3.23 -15.37
C THR A 114 -3.32 -3.23 -13.96
N LYS A 115 -2.57 -2.82 -12.92
CA LYS A 115 -3.12 -2.71 -11.56
C LYS A 115 -4.24 -1.67 -11.49
N LEU A 116 -4.04 -0.48 -12.08
CA LEU A 116 -5.10 0.54 -12.15
C LEU A 116 -6.34 0.06 -12.92
N SER A 117 -6.15 -0.63 -14.05
CA SER A 117 -7.23 -1.21 -14.83
C SER A 117 -7.98 -2.29 -14.04
N SER A 118 -7.25 -3.20 -13.40
CA SER A 118 -7.82 -4.24 -12.53
C SER A 118 -8.61 -3.64 -11.36
N GLU A 119 -8.12 -2.52 -10.81
CA GLU A 119 -8.79 -1.78 -9.75
C GLU A 119 -10.09 -1.16 -10.29
N LEU A 120 -10.07 -0.49 -11.44
CA LEU A 120 -11.26 0.08 -12.09
C LEU A 120 -12.36 -0.96 -12.32
N PHE A 121 -12.01 -2.13 -12.86
CA PHE A 121 -12.96 -3.23 -13.10
C PHE A 121 -13.31 -4.01 -11.83
N ARG A 122 -12.57 -3.81 -10.73
CA ARG A 122 -12.67 -4.60 -9.49
C ARG A 122 -12.71 -6.09 -9.77
N LEU A 123 -11.74 -6.58 -10.54
CA LEU A 123 -11.72 -7.96 -11.05
C LEU A 123 -11.84 -9.01 -9.95
N ILE A 124 -11.14 -8.83 -8.82
CA ILE A 124 -11.15 -9.80 -7.71
C ILE A 124 -12.55 -9.91 -7.07
N PRO A 125 -13.18 -8.82 -6.59
CA PRO A 125 -14.57 -8.87 -6.11
C PRO A 125 -15.57 -9.41 -7.14
N LEU A 126 -15.41 -9.03 -8.42
CA LEU A 126 -16.30 -9.47 -9.50
C LEU A 126 -16.25 -11.00 -9.65
N VAL A 127 -15.05 -11.58 -9.77
CA VAL A 127 -14.87 -13.03 -9.89
C VAL A 127 -15.34 -13.74 -8.63
N CYS A 128 -15.01 -13.22 -7.44
CA CYS A 128 -15.49 -13.82 -6.17
C CYS A 128 -17.02 -13.79 -6.07
N SER A 129 -17.67 -12.70 -6.49
CA SER A 129 -19.13 -12.60 -6.49
C SER A 129 -19.78 -13.56 -7.49
N PHE A 130 -19.17 -13.72 -8.66
CA PHE A 130 -19.62 -14.66 -9.69
C PHE A 130 -19.52 -16.11 -9.19
N TRP A 131 -18.39 -16.48 -8.60
CA TRP A 131 -18.21 -17.79 -7.97
C TRP A 131 -19.17 -18.00 -6.80
N LYS A 132 -19.31 -17.04 -5.88
CA LYS A 132 -20.28 -17.12 -4.79
C LYS A 132 -21.70 -17.31 -5.32
N ARG A 133 -22.10 -16.61 -6.38
CA ARG A 133 -23.42 -16.78 -7.00
C ARG A 133 -23.62 -18.16 -7.63
N LEU A 134 -22.56 -18.78 -8.16
CA LEU A 134 -22.62 -20.13 -8.72
C LEU A 134 -22.71 -21.22 -7.65
N PHE A 135 -22.02 -21.05 -6.52
CA PHE A 135 -21.91 -22.08 -5.48
C PHE A 135 -22.82 -21.86 -4.26
N SER A 136 -23.30 -20.63 -3.99
CA SER A 136 -24.14 -20.32 -2.83
C SER A 136 -25.63 -20.32 -3.19
N ARG A 137 -26.38 -21.22 -2.54
CA ARG A 137 -27.84 -21.30 -2.61
C ARG A 137 -28.45 -20.25 -1.70
N LYS A 138 -28.68 -19.04 -2.24
CA LYS A 138 -29.63 -18.02 -1.76
C LYS A 138 -29.77 -17.88 -0.22
N ASP A 139 -28.67 -17.58 0.47
CA ASP A 139 -28.74 -17.03 1.83
C ASP A 139 -28.58 -15.51 1.75
N GLY A 140 -29.45 -14.80 2.48
CA GLY A 140 -29.56 -13.34 2.53
C GLY A 140 -28.36 -12.68 3.19
N ASN A 141 -27.18 -12.85 2.60
CA ASN A 141 -25.95 -12.24 3.07
C ASN A 141 -26.07 -10.71 2.97
N GLU A 142 -26.01 -10.05 4.12
CA GLU A 142 -25.83 -8.62 4.23
C GLU A 142 -24.65 -8.21 3.34
N PHE A 143 -24.90 -7.26 2.43
CA PHE A 143 -23.88 -6.75 1.53
C PHE A 143 -22.84 -5.99 2.35
N GLU A 144 -21.73 -6.63 2.70
CA GLU A 144 -20.63 -5.96 3.40
C GLU A 144 -19.90 -5.04 2.41
N VAL A 145 -19.99 -3.73 2.65
CA VAL A 145 -19.33 -2.74 1.81
C VAL A 145 -17.81 -2.90 1.95
N PRO A 146 -17.08 -3.02 0.82
CA PRO A 146 -15.64 -3.18 0.84
C PRO A 146 -14.94 -1.92 1.39
N SER A 147 -13.82 -2.12 2.09
CA SER A 147 -12.91 -1.06 2.48
C SER A 147 -11.69 -1.00 1.56
N LEU A 148 -11.12 0.19 1.38
CA LEU A 148 -9.89 0.37 0.62
C LEU A 148 -8.71 -0.32 1.35
N PRO A 149 -7.93 -1.19 0.69
CA PRO A 149 -6.78 -1.87 1.30
C PRO A 149 -5.55 -0.95 1.35
N TYR A 150 -5.55 -0.02 2.32
CA TYR A 150 -4.48 0.97 2.50
C TYR A 150 -3.06 0.37 2.58
N TYR A 151 -2.93 -0.84 3.12
CA TYR A 151 -1.64 -1.52 3.29
C TYR A 151 -0.99 -1.98 1.97
N ASN A 152 -1.74 -2.11 0.88
CA ASN A 152 -1.24 -2.56 -0.42
C ASN A 152 -1.11 -1.40 -1.43
N ASP A 153 -2.09 -0.49 -1.45
CA ASP A 153 -2.14 0.56 -2.47
C ASP A 153 -1.21 1.72 -2.17
N ILE A 154 -1.14 2.19 -0.90
CA ILE A 154 -0.23 3.28 -0.51
C ILE A 154 1.23 2.90 -0.84
N PRO A 155 1.76 1.73 -0.45
CA PRO A 155 3.15 1.38 -0.75
C PRO A 155 3.44 1.28 -2.25
N THR A 156 2.46 0.84 -3.04
CA THR A 156 2.61 0.74 -4.50
C THR A 156 2.73 2.14 -5.13
N ILE A 157 1.87 3.07 -4.72
CA ILE A 157 1.89 4.46 -5.19
C ILE A 157 3.21 5.14 -4.80
N LEU A 158 3.65 4.94 -3.55
CA LEU A 158 4.93 5.47 -3.06
C LEU A 158 6.13 4.90 -3.81
N PHE A 159 6.08 3.62 -4.19
CA PHE A 159 7.13 2.99 -4.98
C PHE A 159 7.24 3.59 -6.38
N PHE A 160 6.12 3.86 -7.06
CA PHE A 160 6.15 4.56 -8.35
C PHE A 160 6.67 6.00 -8.21
N GLY A 161 6.36 6.68 -7.09
CA GLY A 161 6.97 7.96 -6.74
C GLY A 161 8.50 7.86 -6.56
N LEU A 162 8.98 6.81 -5.90
CA LEU A 162 10.41 6.52 -5.75
C LEU A 162 11.09 6.33 -7.11
N LEU A 163 10.49 5.55 -8.01
CA LEU A 163 11.01 5.37 -9.37
C LEU A 163 11.08 6.71 -10.13
N GLY A 164 10.04 7.54 -10.04
CA GLY A 164 10.04 8.87 -10.66
C GLY A 164 11.17 9.77 -10.16
N ILE A 165 11.33 9.86 -8.83
CA ILE A 165 12.40 10.67 -8.21
C ILE A 165 13.79 10.09 -8.50
N THR A 166 13.92 8.77 -8.62
CA THR A 166 15.23 8.16 -8.88
C THR A 166 15.64 8.32 -10.35
N TYR A 167 14.70 8.16 -11.28
CA TYR A 167 14.99 8.11 -12.71
C TYR A 167 14.79 9.44 -13.47
N PHE A 168 14.29 10.51 -12.83
CA PHE A 168 13.99 11.78 -13.56
C PHE A 168 15.18 12.32 -14.36
N PHE A 169 16.40 12.24 -13.83
CA PHE A 169 17.63 12.72 -14.48
C PHE A 169 18.40 11.61 -15.21
N LEU A 170 18.08 10.34 -14.94
CA LEU A 170 18.73 9.18 -15.56
C LEU A 170 18.08 8.81 -16.88
N ALA A 171 16.75 8.70 -16.86
CA ALA A 171 15.91 8.26 -17.96
C ALA A 171 14.60 9.05 -17.91
N PRO A 172 14.60 10.31 -18.38
CA PRO A 172 13.44 11.20 -18.28
C PRO A 172 12.19 10.67 -18.99
N LEU A 173 12.36 9.70 -19.90
CA LEU A 173 11.28 9.00 -20.58
C LEU A 173 10.32 8.26 -19.62
N ILE A 174 10.73 7.92 -18.39
CA ILE A 174 9.84 7.29 -17.39
C ILE A 174 8.74 8.25 -16.88
N LEU A 175 9.03 9.56 -16.85
CA LEU A 175 8.15 10.58 -16.28
C LEU A 175 6.78 10.68 -16.99
N PRO A 176 6.67 10.73 -18.33
CA PRO A 176 5.36 10.76 -18.99
C PRO A 176 4.52 9.51 -18.66
N PHE A 177 5.12 8.32 -18.59
CA PHE A 177 4.38 7.10 -18.22
C PHE A 177 3.88 7.13 -16.77
N LEU A 178 4.69 7.66 -15.85
CA LEU A 178 4.30 7.88 -14.47
C LEU A 178 3.23 8.96 -14.33
N LEU A 179 3.32 10.04 -15.10
CA LEU A 179 2.30 11.10 -15.11
C LEU A 179 0.95 10.55 -15.54
N VAL A 180 0.92 9.75 -16.62
CA VAL A 180 -0.31 9.06 -17.05
C VAL A 180 -0.83 8.13 -15.96
N TYR A 181 0.04 7.37 -15.30
CA TYR A 181 -0.33 6.53 -14.16
C TYR A 181 -0.99 7.34 -13.02
N PHE A 182 -0.39 8.47 -12.61
CA PHE A 182 -0.95 9.29 -11.52
C PHE A 182 -2.25 9.99 -11.93
N CYS A 183 -2.37 10.46 -13.18
CA CYS A 183 -3.61 11.07 -13.70
C CYS A 183 -4.76 10.05 -13.74
N LEU A 184 -4.51 8.86 -14.30
CA LEU A 184 -5.50 7.78 -14.32
C LEU A 184 -5.85 7.32 -12.90
N GLY A 185 -4.83 7.13 -12.06
CA GLY A 185 -5.01 6.78 -10.66
C GLY A 185 -5.89 7.78 -9.91
N TYR A 186 -5.67 9.09 -10.09
CA TYR A 186 -6.49 10.13 -9.48
C TYR A 186 -7.97 10.00 -9.88
N ILE A 187 -8.26 9.84 -11.17
CA ILE A 187 -9.64 9.71 -11.67
C ILE A 187 -10.31 8.44 -11.13
N ILE A 188 -9.60 7.31 -11.19
CA ILE A 188 -10.12 5.99 -10.78
C ILE A 188 -10.36 5.96 -9.27
N PHE A 189 -9.36 6.28 -8.44
CA PHE A 189 -9.50 6.24 -6.99
C PHE A 189 -10.52 7.27 -6.49
N ARG A 190 -10.62 8.46 -7.12
CA ARG A 190 -11.68 9.43 -6.78
C ARG A 190 -13.07 8.84 -7.02
N ASN A 191 -13.29 8.20 -8.17
CA ASN A 191 -14.57 7.56 -8.47
C ASN A 191 -14.89 6.43 -7.47
N GLN A 192 -13.91 5.60 -7.14
CA GLN A 192 -14.10 4.48 -6.22
C GLN A 192 -14.34 4.90 -4.77
N LEU A 193 -13.63 5.93 -4.30
CA LEU A 193 -13.84 6.47 -2.95
C LEU A 193 -15.23 7.11 -2.79
N LEU A 194 -15.81 7.65 -3.87
CA LEU A 194 -17.15 8.22 -3.84
C LEU A 194 -18.26 7.17 -3.96
N ASN A 195 -18.07 6.16 -4.80
CA ASN A 195 -19.16 5.28 -5.23
C ASN A 195 -19.08 3.84 -4.69
N VAL A 196 -17.93 3.39 -4.17
CA VAL A 196 -17.69 1.97 -3.88
C VAL A 196 -17.21 1.72 -2.45
N TYR A 197 -16.23 2.49 -1.98
CA TYR A 197 -15.56 2.22 -0.72
C TYR A 197 -16.23 2.94 0.45
N ALA A 198 -16.46 2.20 1.54
CA ALA A 198 -16.79 2.79 2.83
C ALA A 198 -15.59 2.67 3.79
N PRO A 199 -15.16 3.76 4.45
CA PRO A 199 -14.09 3.69 5.44
C PRO A 199 -14.54 2.87 6.66
N LYS A 200 -13.83 1.79 6.96
CA LYS A 200 -14.07 0.98 8.18
C LYS A 200 -13.56 1.66 9.46
N TYR A 201 -12.62 2.59 9.32
CA TYR A 201 -11.99 3.30 10.42
C TYR A 201 -11.46 4.64 9.91
N GLU A 202 -11.42 5.62 10.81
CA GLU A 202 -10.85 6.94 10.53
C GLU A 202 -9.46 7.07 11.15
N THR A 203 -8.48 7.50 10.35
CA THR A 203 -7.07 7.62 10.80
C THR A 203 -6.58 9.05 10.91
N ASN A 204 -7.38 10.04 10.50
CA ASN A 204 -7.03 11.46 10.55
C ASN A 204 -5.64 11.75 9.95
N GLY A 205 -5.31 11.09 8.82
CA GLY A 205 -4.07 11.34 8.10
C GLY A 205 -2.81 10.73 8.73
N LYS A 206 -2.91 9.78 9.67
CA LYS A 206 -1.75 9.12 10.30
C LYS A 206 -0.84 8.34 9.33
N PHE A 207 -1.26 8.11 8.09
CA PHE A 207 -0.42 7.57 7.02
C PHE A 207 0.52 8.62 6.39
N TRP A 208 0.23 9.92 6.53
CA TRP A 208 1.02 11.00 5.92
C TRP A 208 2.51 11.00 6.30
N PRO A 209 2.90 10.73 7.58
CA PRO A 209 4.31 10.61 7.92
C PRO A 209 5.04 9.49 7.15
N ILE A 210 4.35 8.41 6.77
CA ILE A 210 4.94 7.32 5.97
C ILE A 210 5.22 7.82 4.55
N VAL A 211 4.25 8.53 3.96
CA VAL A 211 4.39 9.16 2.63
C VAL A 211 5.59 10.11 2.63
N HIS A 212 5.62 11.05 3.58
CA HIS A 212 6.72 12.03 3.71
C HIS A 212 8.09 11.35 3.88
N ASN A 213 8.21 10.40 4.81
CA ASN A 213 9.47 9.69 5.04
C ASN A 213 9.91 8.88 3.80
N SER A 214 8.98 8.29 3.05
CA SER A 214 9.27 7.58 1.81
C SER A 214 9.77 8.53 0.71
N THR A 215 9.18 9.71 0.59
CA THR A 215 9.63 10.73 -0.38
C THR A 215 11.02 11.24 -0.02
N VAL A 216 11.29 11.53 1.25
CA VAL A 216 12.63 11.92 1.74
C VAL A 216 13.64 10.81 1.47
N PHE A 217 13.29 9.54 1.74
CA PHE A 217 14.15 8.41 1.42
C PHE A 217 14.46 8.33 -0.08
N SER A 218 13.46 8.54 -0.94
CA SER A 218 13.62 8.53 -2.40
C SER A 218 14.55 9.65 -2.87
N LEU A 219 14.46 10.85 -2.27
CA LEU A 219 15.39 11.94 -2.53
C LEU A 219 16.81 11.58 -2.10
N ILE A 220 17.00 11.06 -0.89
CA ILE A 220 18.33 10.64 -0.40
C ILE A 220 18.92 9.57 -1.31
N LEU A 221 18.13 8.57 -1.71
CA LEU A 221 18.54 7.53 -2.65
C LEU A 221 18.98 8.13 -3.99
N MET A 222 18.22 9.09 -4.53
CA MET A 222 18.58 9.84 -5.73
C MET A 222 19.92 10.56 -5.57
N HIS A 223 20.15 11.26 -4.45
CA HIS A 223 21.43 11.94 -4.19
C HIS A 223 22.61 10.95 -4.15
N ILE A 224 22.44 9.78 -3.53
CA ILE A 224 23.48 8.73 -3.47
C ILE A 224 23.82 8.23 -4.87
N ILE A 225 22.81 7.96 -5.71
CA ILE A 225 23.00 7.50 -7.08
C ILE A 225 23.66 8.58 -7.93
N ALA A 226 23.18 9.82 -7.83
CA ALA A 226 23.75 10.96 -8.54
C ALA A 226 25.23 11.19 -8.16
N PHE A 227 25.56 11.11 -6.86
CA PHE A 227 26.95 11.17 -6.39
C PHE A 227 27.82 10.08 -7.02
N GLY A 228 27.32 8.84 -7.07
CA GLY A 228 28.03 7.74 -7.73
C GLY A 228 28.28 7.99 -9.22
N ILE A 229 27.29 8.50 -9.95
CA ILE A 229 27.39 8.77 -11.40
C ILE A 229 28.39 9.89 -11.70
N PHE A 230 28.34 11.00 -10.95
CA PHE A 230 29.28 12.10 -11.15
C PHE A 230 30.70 11.73 -10.72
N GLY A 231 30.83 10.86 -9.71
CA GLY A 231 32.11 10.25 -9.33
C GLY A 231 32.72 9.42 -10.46
N LEU A 232 31.91 8.56 -11.11
CA LEU A 232 32.35 7.76 -12.26
C LEU A 232 32.74 8.62 -13.48
N LYS A 233 31.98 9.68 -13.75
CA LYS A 233 32.25 10.58 -14.89
C LYS A 233 33.43 11.54 -14.67
N LYS A 234 34.13 11.47 -13.53
CA LYS A 234 35.27 12.32 -13.17
C LYS A 234 34.99 13.83 -13.35
N LEU A 235 33.81 14.28 -12.94
CA LEU A 235 33.41 15.70 -12.96
C LEU A 235 33.50 16.29 -11.54
N PRO A 236 34.67 16.79 -11.10
CA PRO A 236 34.89 17.19 -9.70
C PRO A 236 34.03 18.37 -9.26
N LEU A 237 33.75 19.31 -10.18
CA LEU A 237 32.89 20.47 -9.89
C LEU A 237 31.44 20.05 -9.59
N ALA A 238 30.89 19.13 -10.38
CA ALA A 238 29.52 18.63 -10.19
C ALA A 238 29.39 17.79 -8.90
N SER A 239 30.40 16.95 -8.60
CA SER A 239 30.41 16.14 -7.39
C SER A 239 30.46 17.00 -6.12
N THR A 240 31.29 18.04 -6.11
CA THR A 240 31.43 18.94 -4.95
C THR A 240 30.14 19.72 -4.68
N LEU A 241 29.45 20.18 -5.73
CA LEU A 241 28.18 20.90 -5.61
C LEU A 241 27.03 20.00 -5.12
N LEU A 242 27.13 18.68 -5.29
CA LEU A 242 26.09 17.73 -4.90
C LEU A 242 26.12 17.36 -3.41
N ILE A 243 27.28 17.47 -2.76
CA ILE A 243 27.47 17.14 -1.33
C ILE A 243 26.53 17.89 -0.38
N PRO A 244 26.26 19.21 -0.52
CA PRO A 244 25.36 19.92 0.39
C PRO A 244 23.89 19.49 0.29
N LEU A 245 23.44 18.94 -0.85
CA LEU A 245 22.03 18.59 -1.08
C LEU A 245 21.47 17.50 -0.13
N PRO A 246 22.12 16.33 0.08
CA PRO A 246 21.64 15.34 1.04
C PRO A 246 21.64 15.88 2.47
N VAL A 247 22.62 16.72 2.84
CA VAL A 247 22.68 17.36 4.16
C VAL A 247 21.48 18.29 4.36
N LEU A 248 21.20 19.15 3.37
CA LEU A 248 20.04 20.04 3.39
C LEU A 248 18.72 19.25 3.48
N THR A 249 18.61 18.15 2.74
CA THR A 249 17.43 17.27 2.76
C THR A 249 17.22 16.64 4.13
N LEU A 250 18.29 16.19 4.80
CA LEU A 250 18.23 15.65 6.15
C LEU A 250 17.87 16.69 7.20
N ILE A 251 18.43 17.90 7.10
CA ILE A 251 18.08 19.03 7.98
C ILE A 251 16.61 19.40 7.80
N PHE A 252 16.13 19.48 6.56
CA PHE A 252 14.73 19.72 6.25
C PHE A 252 13.82 18.63 6.85
N ASN A 253 14.18 17.35 6.69
CA ASN A 253 13.43 16.26 7.29
C ASN A 253 13.40 16.36 8.83
N ALA A 254 14.54 16.67 9.47
CA ALA A 254 14.61 16.85 10.92
C ALA A 254 13.73 18.03 11.39
N TYR A 255 13.75 19.15 10.66
CA TYR A 255 12.87 20.28 10.90
C TYR A 255 11.39 19.88 10.80
N CYS A 256 11.01 19.18 9.72
CA CYS A 256 9.64 18.72 9.51
C CYS A 256 9.18 17.73 10.59
N GLN A 257 10.06 16.81 11.01
CA GLN A 257 9.74 15.87 12.07
C GLN A 257 9.56 16.58 13.42
N ASN A 258 10.41 17.54 13.76
CA ASN A 258 10.29 18.28 15.01
C ASN A 258 9.05 19.20 15.02
N ARG A 259 8.74 19.84 13.89
CA ARG A 259 7.66 20.82 13.80
C ARG A 259 6.28 20.19 13.58
N PHE A 260 6.15 19.21 12.68
CA PHE A 260 4.85 18.72 12.21
C PHE A 260 4.49 17.33 12.73
N LEU A 261 5.44 16.45 13.03
CA LEU A 261 5.13 15.11 13.53
C LEU A 261 4.29 15.09 14.82
N PRO A 262 4.48 16.03 15.78
CA PRO A 262 3.64 16.08 16.98
C PRO A 262 2.14 16.22 16.69
N LEU A 263 1.76 16.94 15.62
CA LEU A 263 0.36 17.13 15.20
C LEU A 263 -0.33 15.82 14.79
N PHE A 264 0.44 14.84 14.30
CA PHE A 264 -0.09 13.52 13.94
C PHE A 264 -0.14 12.55 15.12
N LYS A 265 0.49 12.89 16.24
CA LYS A 265 0.54 12.06 17.45
C LYS A 265 -0.52 12.47 18.47
N ALA A 266 -0.74 13.76 18.65
CA ALA A 266 -1.67 14.30 19.64
C ALA A 266 -2.50 15.46 19.08
N TYR A 267 -3.70 15.64 19.63
CA TYR A 267 -4.55 16.78 19.29
C TYR A 267 -4.19 18.01 20.15
N PRO A 268 -4.20 19.22 19.57
CA PRO A 268 -4.02 20.44 20.35
C PRO A 268 -5.17 20.65 21.33
N THR A 269 -4.85 20.92 22.61
CA THR A 269 -5.84 21.16 23.67
C THR A 269 -6.77 22.32 23.35
N GLU A 270 -6.28 23.37 22.68
CA GLU A 270 -7.08 24.51 22.26
C GLU A 270 -8.24 24.10 21.34
N CYS A 271 -7.98 23.20 20.38
CA CYS A 271 -9.02 22.69 19.48
C CYS A 271 -10.08 21.88 20.24
N LEU A 272 -9.63 21.06 21.19
CA LEU A 272 -10.52 20.26 22.05
C LEU A 272 -11.42 21.17 22.90
N VAL A 273 -10.84 22.13 23.64
CA VAL A 273 -11.62 23.07 24.47
C VAL A 273 -12.61 23.89 23.64
N LYS A 274 -12.21 24.31 22.43
CA LYS A 274 -13.09 25.05 21.53
C LYS A 274 -14.25 24.18 21.03
N GLN A 275 -14.00 22.89 20.79
CA GLN A 275 -15.02 21.94 20.36
C GLN A 275 -15.98 21.63 21.53
N ASP A 276 -15.45 21.34 22.72
CA ASP A 276 -16.23 21.08 23.93
C ASP A 276 -17.19 22.24 24.24
N ARG A 277 -16.72 23.50 24.14
CA ARG A 277 -17.57 24.69 24.35
C ARG A 277 -18.70 24.83 23.33
N LYS A 278 -18.51 24.34 22.10
CA LYS A 278 -19.57 24.36 21.08
C LYS A 278 -20.61 23.29 21.36
N GLU A 279 -20.15 22.07 21.67
CA GLU A 279 -20.99 20.90 21.93
C GLU A 279 -21.79 21.05 23.24
N GLN A 280 -21.29 21.82 24.21
CA GLN A 280 -21.97 22.06 25.48
C GLN A 280 -23.38 22.67 25.33
N ASN A 281 -23.63 23.41 24.25
CA ASN A 281 -24.94 24.02 23.97
C ASN A 281 -25.80 23.18 23.01
N GLU A 282 -25.35 21.99 22.63
CA GLU A 282 -26.03 21.12 21.67
C GLU A 282 -27.02 20.19 22.37
N ALA A 283 -28.28 20.17 21.90
CA ALA A 283 -29.37 19.44 22.54
C ALA A 283 -29.17 17.90 22.58
N GLY A 284 -28.29 17.36 21.73
CA GLY A 284 -28.04 15.92 21.60
C GLY A 284 -27.03 15.32 22.59
N MET A 285 -26.39 16.12 23.46
CA MET A 285 -25.31 15.63 24.31
C MET A 285 -25.75 14.57 25.33
N ILE A 286 -26.98 14.64 25.84
CA ILE A 286 -27.50 13.64 26.79
C ILE A 286 -27.60 12.27 26.12
N GLU A 287 -28.12 12.21 24.88
CA GLU A 287 -28.21 10.97 24.09
C GLU A 287 -26.82 10.42 23.74
N PHE A 288 -25.86 11.30 23.46
CA PHE A 288 -24.47 10.91 23.22
C PHE A 288 -23.84 10.21 24.43
N TYR A 289 -24.02 10.75 25.64
CA TYR A 289 -23.50 10.14 26.86
C TYR A 289 -24.11 8.76 27.13
N ASP A 290 -25.40 8.57 26.85
CA ASP A 290 -26.06 7.27 26.98
C ASP A 290 -25.47 6.23 26.01
N LYS A 291 -25.28 6.62 24.74
CA LYS A 291 -24.62 5.77 23.73
C LYS A 291 -23.18 5.42 24.10
N LEU A 292 -22.46 6.32 24.79
CA LEU A 292 -21.06 6.12 25.15
C LEU A 292 -20.87 4.96 26.14
N VAL A 293 -21.85 4.69 27.00
CA VAL A 293 -21.83 3.58 27.97
C VAL A 293 -21.76 2.21 27.28
N THR A 294 -22.42 2.07 26.13
CA THR A 294 -22.50 0.80 25.39
C THR A 294 -21.53 0.72 24.20
N ALA A 295 -20.91 1.84 23.82
CA ALA A 295 -20.10 1.96 22.59
C ALA A 295 -18.91 0.99 22.51
N TYR A 296 -18.29 0.64 23.64
CA TYR A 296 -17.11 -0.24 23.70
C TYR A 296 -17.42 -1.64 24.28
N GLN A 297 -18.69 -2.05 24.29
CA GLN A 297 -19.04 -3.43 24.62
C GLN A 297 -18.44 -4.39 23.59
N ASP A 298 -17.98 -5.55 24.07
CA ASP A 298 -17.47 -6.59 23.20
C ASP A 298 -18.57 -6.99 22.18
N PRO A 299 -18.28 -7.07 20.88
CA PRO A 299 -19.24 -7.51 19.88
C PRO A 299 -19.92 -8.84 20.21
N ALA A 300 -19.27 -9.73 20.97
CA ALA A 300 -19.85 -11.00 21.43
C ALA A 300 -20.91 -10.82 22.53
N LEU A 301 -20.91 -9.68 23.23
CA LEU A 301 -21.88 -9.32 24.26
C LEU A 301 -23.04 -8.48 23.73
N MET A 302 -22.97 -8.01 22.47
CA MET A 302 -24.06 -7.27 21.85
C MET A 302 -25.25 -8.20 21.58
N PRO A 303 -26.50 -7.74 21.80
CA PRO A 303 -27.68 -8.54 21.49
C PRO A 303 -27.69 -8.86 20.00
N VAL A 304 -27.85 -10.15 19.67
CA VAL A 304 -27.98 -10.60 18.28
C VAL A 304 -29.20 -9.89 17.67
N GLN A 305 -28.95 -8.94 16.77
CA GLN A 305 -30.00 -8.33 15.98
C GLN A 305 -30.49 -9.38 14.98
N TYR A 306 -31.51 -10.14 15.36
CA TYR A 306 -32.29 -10.89 14.38
C TYR A 306 -32.86 -9.86 13.42
N ALA A 307 -32.40 -9.89 12.16
CA ALA A 307 -32.99 -9.11 11.09
C ALA A 307 -34.50 -9.33 11.17
N ARG A 308 -35.24 -8.28 11.54
CA ARG A 308 -36.70 -8.32 11.62
C ARG A 308 -37.16 -8.64 10.20
N SER A 309 -37.57 -9.89 9.97
CA SER A 309 -38.15 -10.26 8.69
C SER A 309 -39.31 -9.32 8.44
N THR A 310 -39.16 -8.41 7.49
CA THR A 310 -40.25 -7.60 6.95
C THR A 310 -41.14 -8.47 6.06
N ASP A 311 -41.48 -9.68 6.50
CA ASP A 311 -42.64 -10.40 6.00
C ASP A 311 -43.79 -10.06 6.94
N ARG A 312 -44.72 -9.28 6.40
CA ARG A 312 -45.87 -8.69 7.11
C ARG A 312 -46.98 -9.69 7.44
N ASP A 313 -46.74 -11.00 7.44
CA ASP A 313 -47.84 -12.00 7.47
C ASP A 313 -47.86 -12.97 8.66
N THR A 314 -47.14 -12.70 9.76
CA THR A 314 -47.37 -13.46 11.00
C THR A 314 -47.34 -12.55 12.23
N SER A 315 -48.45 -11.86 12.46
CA SER A 315 -48.78 -11.35 13.79
C SER A 315 -49.07 -12.55 14.70
N PRO A 316 -48.44 -12.70 15.88
CA PRO A 316 -48.88 -13.72 16.82
C PRO A 316 -50.24 -13.29 17.39
N LEU A 317 -51.27 -14.10 17.13
CA LEU A 317 -52.59 -13.99 17.75
C LEU A 317 -52.47 -14.31 19.24
N LEU A 318 -52.15 -13.32 20.06
CA LEU A 318 -52.46 -13.34 21.48
C LEU A 318 -53.78 -12.60 21.67
N HIS A 319 -54.88 -13.32 21.49
CA HIS A 319 -56.15 -12.93 22.11
C HIS A 319 -55.96 -12.97 23.62
N SER A 320 -56.14 -11.82 24.26
CA SER A 320 -56.42 -11.72 25.69
C SER A 320 -57.70 -12.50 26.00
N ALA A 321 -57.57 -13.62 26.69
CA ALA A 321 -58.67 -14.23 27.42
C ALA A 321 -58.49 -13.83 28.88
N GLU A 322 -59.30 -12.88 29.35
CA GLU A 322 -59.63 -12.74 30.77
C GLU A 322 -61.05 -12.18 30.88
N VAL A 323 -61.74 -12.71 31.89
CA VAL A 323 -63.19 -12.77 32.15
C VAL A 323 -63.83 -11.42 32.41
#